data_AF-A0A925NPK3-F1
#
_entry.id   AF-A0A925NPK3-F1
#
_cell.length_a   1.000
_cell.length_b   1.000
_cell.length_c   1.000
_cell.angle_alpha   90.00
_cell.angle_beta   90.00
_cell.angle_gamma   90.00
#
_symmetry.space_group_name_H-M   'P 1'
#
loop_
_entity.id
_entity.type
_entity.pdbx_description
1 polymer ?
#
loop_
_entity_poly.entity_id
_entity_poly.type
_entity_poly.pdbx_seq_one_letter_code
_entity_poly.pdbx_strand_id
1 'polypeptide(L)'
;TLIICDVEGAEIDLLQPDQFGALSRTDFIIEVHDAAGETTILDEMQRRFAPTHNHALILFKERQLGDFPGELPSPMDERIKREAMDERRIKGRRWLHLESKTKWQP
;
A
#
# COMPACT_ATOMS: atom_id res chain seq x y z
N THR A 1 5.63 6.24 14.09
CA THR A 1 5.78 4.85 13.61
C THR A 1 5.17 4.74 12.24
N LEU A 2 5.80 3.97 11.35
CA LEU A 2 5.27 3.64 10.02
C LEU A 2 5.04 2.12 9.95
N ILE A 3 3.88 1.71 9.45
CA ILE A 3 3.57 0.32 9.12
C ILE A 3 3.35 0.21 7.61
N ILE A 4 4.01 -0.74 6.97
CA ILE A 4 3.71 -1.17 5.61
C ILE A 4 2.98 -2.50 5.72
N CYS A 5 1.76 -2.56 5.18
CA CYS A 5 0.81 -3.63 5.44
C CYS A 5 0.35 -4.24 4.11
N ASP A 6 0.72 -5.50 3.90
CA ASP A 6 0.18 -6.38 2.87
C ASP A 6 -0.26 -7.64 3.59
N VAL A 7 -1.58 -7.83 3.73
CA VAL A 7 -2.21 -8.84 4.60
C VAL A 7 -3.28 -9.67 3.88
N GLU A 8 -3.29 -9.64 2.55
CA GLU A 8 -4.05 -10.55 1.69
C GLU A 8 -5.52 -10.77 2.13
N GLY A 9 -6.28 -9.68 2.30
CA GLY A 9 -7.72 -9.71 2.59
C GLY A 9 -8.13 -9.59 4.07
N ALA A 10 -7.17 -9.55 5.00
CA ALA A 10 -7.44 -9.40 6.44
C ALA A 10 -7.47 -7.93 6.93
N GLU A 11 -7.48 -6.94 6.04
CA GLU A 11 -7.38 -5.51 6.39
C GLU A 11 -8.50 -5.07 7.35
N ILE A 12 -9.74 -5.50 7.08
CA ILE A 12 -10.92 -5.17 7.89
C ILE A 12 -10.81 -5.75 9.30
N ASP A 13 -10.21 -6.92 9.45
CA ASP A 13 -10.11 -7.58 10.76
C ASP A 13 -8.96 -7.01 11.59
N LEU A 14 -7.84 -6.65 10.94
CA LEU A 14 -6.62 -6.22 11.63
C LEU A 14 -6.56 -4.70 11.88
N LEU A 15 -7.07 -3.89 10.96
CA LEU A 15 -6.90 -2.43 10.99
C LEU A 15 -8.13 -1.75 11.62
N GLN A 16 -8.20 -1.83 12.94
CA GLN A 16 -9.31 -1.33 13.76
C GLN A 16 -8.82 -0.27 14.76
N PRO A 17 -8.77 1.03 14.38
CA PRO A 17 -8.24 2.08 15.24
C PRO A 17 -9.06 2.29 16.52
N ASP A 18 -10.37 2.00 16.49
CA ASP A 18 -11.25 2.09 17.65
C ASP A 18 -10.97 0.99 18.69
N GLN A 19 -10.55 -0.20 18.25
CA GLN A 19 -10.15 -1.30 19.14
C GLN A 19 -8.71 -1.15 19.61
N PHE A 20 -7.82 -0.70 18.72
CA PHE A 20 -6.38 -0.57 18.96
C PHE A 20 -5.92 0.88 18.78
N GLY A 21 -6.10 1.70 19.81
CA GLY A 21 -5.86 3.16 19.74
C GLY A 21 -4.42 3.59 19.38
N ALA A 22 -3.44 2.68 19.37
CA ALA A 22 -2.11 2.96 18.83
C ALA A 22 -2.12 3.15 17.30
N LEU A 23 -3.05 2.50 16.58
CA LEU A 23 -3.19 2.63 15.13
C LEU A 23 -3.61 4.05 14.73
N SER A 24 -4.41 4.74 15.55
CA SER A 24 -4.81 6.14 15.33
C SER A 24 -3.65 7.14 15.25
N ARG A 25 -2.44 6.77 15.70
CA ARG A 25 -1.24 7.62 15.69
C ARG A 25 -0.11 7.11 14.79
N THR A 26 -0.37 6.03 14.06
CA THR A 26 0.60 5.34 13.22
C THR A 26 0.39 5.72 11.76
N ASP A 27 1.47 5.97 11.02
CA ASP A 27 1.38 6.15 9.57
C ASP A 27 1.30 4.79 8.88
N PHE A 28 0.54 4.69 7.80
CA PHE A 28 0.37 3.43 7.06
C PHE A 28 0.58 3.57 5.56
N ILE A 29 1.15 2.53 4.97
CA ILE A 29 1.06 2.23 3.54
C ILE A 29 0.42 0.84 3.44
N ILE A 30 -0.81 0.76 2.96
CA ILE A 30 -1.62 -0.47 2.95
C ILE A 30 -1.86 -0.89 1.51
N GLU A 31 -1.49 -2.12 1.13
CA GLU A 31 -1.99 -2.72 -0.11
C GLU A 31 -3.44 -3.16 0.09
N VAL A 32 -4.33 -2.74 -0.81
CA VAL A 32 -5.77 -3.01 -0.70
C VAL A 32 -6.15 -4.17 -1.61
N HIS A 33 -6.70 -5.23 -1.00
CA HIS A 33 -7.05 -6.49 -1.67
C HIS A 33 -8.50 -6.59 -2.14
N ASP A 34 -9.09 -5.48 -2.59
CA ASP A 34 -10.39 -5.50 -3.28
C ASP A 34 -10.34 -6.35 -4.56
N ALA A 35 -11.47 -6.96 -4.93
CA ALA A 35 -11.61 -7.58 -6.23
C ALA A 35 -11.63 -6.52 -7.35
N ALA A 36 -11.42 -6.97 -8.60
CA ALA A 36 -11.38 -6.06 -9.74
C ALA A 36 -12.71 -5.31 -9.90
N GLY A 37 -12.66 -3.97 -9.82
CA GLY A 37 -13.82 -3.10 -9.93
C GLY A 37 -14.56 -2.82 -8.61
N GLU A 38 -14.15 -3.46 -7.51
CA GLU A 38 -14.75 -3.24 -6.19
C GLU A 38 -13.97 -2.19 -5.37
N THR A 39 -14.57 -1.66 -4.31
CA THR A 39 -13.97 -0.67 -3.40
C THR A 39 -14.28 -0.94 -1.93
N THR A 40 -14.81 -2.12 -1.59
CA THR A 40 -15.35 -2.39 -0.25
C THR A 40 -14.31 -2.23 0.86
N ILE A 41 -13.10 -2.78 0.69
CA ILE A 41 -12.01 -2.64 1.66
C ILE A 41 -11.47 -1.22 1.64
N LEU A 42 -11.25 -0.64 0.45
CA LEU A 42 -10.77 0.74 0.33
C LEU A 42 -11.68 1.73 1.07
N ASP A 43 -12.98 1.68 0.79
CA ASP A 43 -13.97 2.59 1.34
C ASP A 43 -14.07 2.42 2.86
N GLU A 44 -14.01 1.18 3.35
CA GLU A 44 -14.05 0.90 4.79
C GLU A 44 -12.78 1.41 5.51
N MET A 45 -11.60 1.23 4.92
CA MET A 45 -10.35 1.76 5.48
C MET A 45 -10.36 3.29 5.51
N GLN A 46 -10.77 3.93 4.41
CA GLN A 46 -10.92 5.38 4.37
C GLN A 46 -11.94 5.87 5.40
N ARG A 47 -13.09 5.21 5.53
CA ARG A 47 -14.12 5.58 6.51
C ARG A 47 -13.59 5.48 7.94
N ARG A 48 -12.93 4.37 8.30
CA ARG A 48 -12.40 4.12 9.65
C ARG A 48 -11.31 5.10 10.06
N PHE A 49 -10.39 5.40 9.15
CA PHE A 49 -9.23 6.23 9.46
C PHE A 49 -9.46 7.72 9.17
N ALA A 50 -10.57 8.11 8.53
CA ALA A 50 -10.90 9.52 8.25
C ALA A 50 -10.81 10.46 9.47
N PRO A 51 -11.24 10.06 10.69
CA PRO A 51 -11.13 10.93 11.85
C PRO A 51 -9.66 11.24 12.22
N THR A 52 -8.75 10.29 12.04
CA THR A 52 -7.38 10.34 12.58
C THR A 52 -6.30 10.55 11.53
N HIS A 53 -6.60 10.34 10.24
CA HIS A 53 -5.61 10.37 9.17
C HIS A 53 -6.01 11.26 7.99
N ASN A 54 -5.01 11.71 7.26
CA ASN A 54 -5.14 12.20 5.89
C ASN A 54 -4.87 11.04 4.93
N HIS A 55 -5.62 10.95 3.84
CA HIS A 55 -5.56 9.82 2.92
C HIS A 55 -5.02 10.24 1.56
N ALA A 56 -4.16 9.41 0.99
CA ALA A 56 -3.77 9.49 -0.40
C ALA A 56 -3.84 8.11 -1.04
N LEU A 57 -4.46 8.04 -2.22
CA LEU A 57 -4.52 6.81 -3.01
C LEU A 57 -3.33 6.76 -3.97
N ILE A 58 -2.57 5.69 -3.92
CA ILE A 58 -1.48 5.39 -4.84
C ILE A 58 -1.99 4.32 -5.79
N LEU A 59 -2.17 4.72 -7.05
CA LEU A 59 -2.63 3.85 -8.11
C LEU A 59 -1.46 3.08 -8.73
N PHE A 60 -1.73 1.83 -9.11
CA PHE A 60 -0.81 1.04 -9.92
C PHE A 60 -0.34 1.82 -11.15
N LYS A 61 0.97 1.73 -11.43
CA LYS A 61 1.58 2.16 -12.68
C LYS A 61 2.45 1.02 -13.20
N GLU A 62 2.40 0.81 -14.51
CA GLU A 62 3.25 -0.18 -15.16
C GLU A 62 4.73 0.22 -15.06
N ARG A 63 5.56 -0.75 -14.70
CA ARG A 63 7.01 -0.56 -14.57
C ARG A 63 7.63 -0.30 -15.94
N GLN A 64 8.46 0.73 -16.02
CA GLN A 64 9.25 1.06 -17.20
C GLN A 64 10.68 0.57 -17.03
N LEU A 65 11.41 0.39 -18.12
CA LEU A 65 12.82 -0.05 -18.05
C LEU A 65 13.68 0.89 -17.19
N GLY A 66 13.37 2.18 -17.20
CA GLY A 66 14.05 3.20 -16.37
C GLY A 66 13.81 3.06 -14.87
N ASP A 67 12.80 2.29 -14.43
CA ASP A 67 12.58 1.98 -13.02
C ASP A 67 13.54 0.89 -12.51
N PHE A 68 14.30 0.24 -13.41
CA PHE A 68 15.22 -0.82 -13.02
C PHE A 68 16.38 -0.23 -12.21
N PRO A 69 16.69 -0.77 -11.03
CA PRO A 69 17.76 -0.25 -10.18
C PRO A 69 19.11 -0.35 -10.89
N GLY A 70 19.66 0.81 -11.27
CA GLY A 70 20.87 0.91 -12.11
C GLY A 70 22.17 0.46 -11.46
N GLU A 71 22.17 0.27 -10.14
CA GLU A 71 23.34 -0.18 -9.37
C GLU A 71 23.51 -1.71 -9.38
N LEU A 72 22.50 -2.47 -9.84
CA LEU A 72 22.63 -3.91 -9.95
C LEU A 72 23.54 -4.25 -11.14
N PRO A 73 24.71 -4.89 -10.92
CA PRO A 73 25.54 -5.37 -12.01
C PRO A 73 24.75 -6.43 -12.75
N SER A 74 24.32 -6.13 -13.97
CA SER A 74 23.40 -7.01 -14.65
C SER A 74 23.73 -7.12 -16.14
N PRO A 75 24.23 -8.30 -16.57
CA PRO A 75 24.21 -8.70 -17.97
C PRO A 75 22.79 -9.11 -18.44
N MET A 76 21.74 -8.84 -17.66
CA MET A 76 20.36 -9.18 -18.04
C MET A 76 19.91 -8.33 -19.22
N ASP A 77 19.36 -9.01 -20.22
CA ASP A 77 18.64 -8.37 -21.32
C ASP A 77 17.46 -7.53 -20.78
N GLU A 78 16.99 -6.56 -21.56
CA GLU A 78 15.91 -5.67 -21.13
C GLU A 78 14.58 -6.40 -20.84
N ARG A 79 14.35 -7.55 -21.46
CA ARG A 79 13.15 -8.36 -21.26
C ARG A 79 13.16 -8.97 -19.86
N ILE A 80 14.28 -9.56 -19.44
CA ILE A 80 14.48 -10.10 -18.09
C ILE A 80 14.34 -8.98 -17.07
N LYS A 81 14.91 -7.79 -17.32
CA LYS A 81 14.75 -6.64 -16.42
C LYS A 81 13.28 -6.26 -16.23
N ARG A 82 12.51 -6.19 -17.32
CA ARG A 82 11.06 -5.93 -17.28
C ARG A 82 10.31 -7.03 -16.53
N GLU A 83 10.55 -8.29 -16.84
CA GLU A 83 9.91 -9.43 -16.16
C GLU A 83 10.23 -9.48 -14.66
N ALA A 84 11.47 -9.19 -14.28
CA ALA A 84 11.91 -9.17 -12.89
C ALA A 84 11.24 -8.06 -12.08
N MET A 85 10.97 -6.89 -12.66
CA MET A 85 10.25 -5.80 -11.99
C MET A 85 8.72 -6.00 -12.01
N ASP A 86 8.21 -6.68 -13.04
CA ASP A 86 6.79 -6.93 -13.19
C ASP A 86 6.27 -7.96 -12.17
N GLU A 87 7.10 -8.98 -11.91
CA GLU A 87 6.83 -10.10 -11.00
C GLU A 87 5.50 -10.83 -11.27
N ARG A 88 4.87 -10.60 -12.43
CA ARG A 88 3.51 -11.06 -12.77
C ARG A 88 2.47 -10.69 -11.71
N ARG A 89 2.70 -9.59 -10.96
CA ARG A 89 1.77 -9.12 -9.94
C ARG A 89 0.42 -8.80 -10.54
N ILE A 90 -0.63 -9.04 -9.75
CA ILE A 90 -2.00 -8.66 -10.09
C ILE A 90 -2.03 -7.17 -10.43
N LYS A 91 -2.45 -6.85 -11.66
CA LYS A 91 -2.48 -5.47 -12.16
C LYS A 91 -3.63 -4.71 -11.51
N GLY A 92 -3.43 -3.40 -11.33
CA GLY A 92 -4.48 -2.53 -10.79
C GLY A 92 -4.63 -2.56 -9.27
N ARG A 93 -3.72 -3.20 -8.53
CA ARG A 93 -3.66 -3.08 -7.07
C ARG A 93 -3.54 -1.61 -6.66
N ARG A 94 -4.22 -1.26 -5.57
CA ARG A 94 -4.25 0.10 -5.02
C ARG A 94 -3.56 0.08 -3.68
N TRP A 95 -2.80 1.13 -3.43
CA TRP A 95 -2.14 1.32 -2.14
C TRP A 95 -2.74 2.54 -1.47
N LEU A 96 -3.16 2.40 -0.22
CA LEU A 96 -3.69 3.48 0.60
C LEU A 96 -2.60 4.00 1.53
N HIS A 97 -2.20 5.25 1.33
CA HIS A 97 -1.31 5.96 2.23
C HIS A 97 -2.15 6.73 3.26
N LEU A 98 -1.96 6.41 4.54
CA LEU A 98 -2.60 7.05 5.67
C LEU A 98 -1.54 7.80 6.47
N GLU A 99 -1.61 9.12 6.47
CA GLU A 99 -0.76 9.96 7.31
C GLU A 99 -1.52 10.37 8.57
N SER A 100 -1.02 9.98 9.74
CA SER A 100 -1.65 10.34 11.01
C SER A 100 -1.62 11.86 11.22
N LYS A 101 -2.79 12.43 11.55
CA LYS A 101 -2.95 13.84 11.95
C LYS A 101 -2.30 14.16 13.29
N THR A 102 -1.98 13.13 14.09
CA THR A 102 -1.31 13.28 15.37
C THR A 102 -0.20 12.25 15.48
N LYS A 103 1.05 12.72 15.55
CA LYS A 103 2.19 11.82 15.69
C LYS A 103 2.33 11.34 17.14
N TRP A 104 2.78 10.11 17.30
CA TRP A 104 3.16 9.59 18.61
C TRP A 104 4.35 10.38 19.18
N GLN A 105 4.22 10.84 20.43
CA GLN A 105 5.31 11.40 21.21
C GLN A 105 5.67 10.42 22.32
N PRO A 106 6.95 10.05 22.49
CA PRO A 106 7.42 9.11 23.50
C PRO A 106 7.22 9.59 24.94
#